data_AF-A0A2V9C669-F1
#
_entry.id   AF-A0A2V9C669-F1
#
_cell.length_a   1.000
_cell.length_b   1.000
_cell.length_c   1.000
_cell.angle_alpha   90.00
_cell.angle_beta   90.00
_cell.angle_gamma   90.00
#
_symmetry.space_group_name_H-M   'P 1'
#
loop_
_entity.id
_entity.type
_entity.pdbx_description
1 polymer ?
#
loop_
_entity_poly.entity_id
_entity_poly.type
_entity_poly.pdbx_seq_one_letter_code
_entity_poly.pdbx_strand_id
1 'polypeptide(L)'
;IGGIVLGHEVARATPARPDGSMARAIFVERDARGLMVLRRGFEVGPDEHVLVVEDVWTTGGSTYETIRVIEQAGGRVVAAGALIDRSGGQLEFPVRAEALVDLKIENYDAADCPLCRAGSAVTRPGSRFLGAMP
;
A
#
# COMPACT_ATOMS: atom_id res chain seq x y z
N ILE A 1 -6.99 -4.15 1.03
CA ILE A 1 -7.72 -3.99 2.32
C ILE A 1 -6.75 -3.91 3.50
N GLY A 2 -5.55 -4.51 3.45
CA GLY A 2 -4.61 -4.52 4.57
C GLY A 2 -4.28 -3.15 5.19
N GLY A 3 -3.91 -2.15 4.38
CA GLY A 3 -3.51 -0.83 4.88
C GLY A 3 -4.58 0.06 5.52
N ILE A 4 -5.88 -0.28 5.45
CA ILE A 4 -6.96 0.64 5.87
C ILE A 4 -6.94 0.90 7.38
N VAL A 5 -6.89 -0.17 8.18
CA VAL A 5 -6.86 -0.04 9.65
C VAL A 5 -5.59 0.65 10.09
N LEU A 6 -4.46 0.27 9.50
CA LEU A 6 -3.17 0.92 9.79
C LEU A 6 -3.22 2.43 9.48
N GLY A 7 -3.72 2.83 8.31
CA GLY A 7 -3.86 4.24 7.95
C GLY A 7 -4.75 5.02 8.91
N HIS A 8 -5.82 4.40 9.41
CA HIS A 8 -6.66 4.98 10.46
C HIS A 8 -5.90 5.19 11.77
N GLU A 9 -5.19 4.17 12.23
CA GLU A 9 -4.41 4.23 13.47
C GLU A 9 -3.27 5.24 13.38
N VAL A 10 -2.59 5.33 12.23
CA VAL A 10 -1.55 6.34 11.98
C VAL A 10 -2.15 7.75 12.01
N ALA A 11 -3.26 7.99 11.32
CA ALA A 11 -3.92 9.29 11.35
C ALA A 11 -4.32 9.70 12.77
N ARG A 12 -4.87 8.77 13.56
CA ARG A 12 -5.22 9.01 14.97
C ARG A 12 -4.01 9.32 15.84
N ALA A 13 -2.88 8.68 15.58
CA ALA A 13 -1.64 8.87 16.33
C ALA A 13 -0.87 10.14 15.94
N THR A 14 -1.21 10.79 14.81
CA THR A 14 -0.58 12.06 14.44
C THR A 14 -0.95 13.17 15.44
N PRO A 15 -0.01 14.09 15.74
CA PRO A 15 -0.31 15.28 16.52
C PRO A 15 -1.42 16.10 15.87
N ALA A 16 -2.20 16.81 16.68
CA ALA A 16 -3.13 17.80 16.18
C ALA A 16 -2.39 18.84 15.33
N ARG A 17 -3.01 19.26 14.23
CA ARG A 17 -2.51 20.31 13.36
C ARG A 17 -2.52 21.66 14.12
N PRO A 18 -1.79 22.69 13.64
CA PRO A 18 -1.75 23.99 14.30
C PRO A 18 -3.13 24.65 14.50
N ASP A 19 -4.10 24.31 13.65
CA ASP A 19 -5.49 24.76 13.72
C ASP A 19 -6.38 23.93 14.67
N GLY A 20 -5.78 22.97 15.39
CA GLY A 20 -6.47 22.06 16.31
C GLY A 20 -7.18 20.88 15.64
N SER A 21 -7.15 20.77 14.31
CA SER A 21 -7.78 19.66 13.60
C SER A 21 -6.93 18.39 13.65
N MET A 22 -7.59 17.22 13.62
CA MET A 22 -6.92 15.92 13.49
C MET A 22 -6.74 15.55 12.02
N ALA A 23 -5.70 14.78 11.71
CA ALA A 23 -5.60 14.14 10.40
C ALA A 23 -6.77 13.16 10.22
N ARG A 24 -7.40 13.23 9.04
CA ARG A 24 -8.40 12.24 8.62
C ARG A 24 -7.72 11.07 7.91
N ALA A 25 -8.32 9.89 8.01
CA ALA A 25 -7.92 8.74 7.22
C ALA A 25 -8.93 8.51 6.09
N ILE A 26 -8.44 8.43 4.87
CA ILE A 26 -9.18 8.01 3.67
C ILE A 26 -8.40 6.91 2.98
N PHE A 27 -9.03 6.20 2.04
CA PHE A 27 -8.35 5.15 1.28
C PHE A 27 -8.79 5.19 -0.19
N VAL A 28 -7.87 4.75 -1.05
CA VAL A 28 -8.18 4.43 -2.44
C VAL A 28 -8.55 2.95 -2.56
N GLU A 29 -9.40 2.63 -3.51
CA GLU A 29 -9.78 1.26 -3.81
C GLU A 29 -9.83 1.01 -5.31
N ARG A 30 -9.76 -0.26 -5.71
CA ARG A 30 -9.88 -0.62 -7.12
C ARG A 30 -11.35 -0.57 -7.55
N ASP A 31 -11.62 0.06 -8.69
CA ASP A 31 -12.93 0.02 -9.33
C ASP A 31 -13.20 -1.35 -10.00
N ALA A 32 -14.37 -1.49 -10.64
CA ALA A 32 -14.74 -2.72 -11.35
C ALA A 32 -13.80 -3.06 -12.53
N ARG A 33 -13.02 -2.09 -13.01
CA ARG A 33 -12.03 -2.25 -14.09
C ARG A 33 -10.62 -2.51 -13.53
N GLY A 34 -10.46 -2.55 -12.21
CA GLY A 34 -9.19 -2.77 -11.53
C GLY A 34 -8.34 -1.52 -11.34
N LEU A 35 -8.83 -0.33 -11.70
CA LEU A 35 -8.10 0.93 -11.56
C LEU A 35 -8.20 1.46 -10.13
N MET A 36 -7.09 1.92 -9.54
CA MET A 36 -7.11 2.61 -8.25
C MET A 36 -7.83 3.96 -8.37
N VAL A 37 -8.79 4.20 -7.50
CA VAL A 37 -9.64 5.40 -7.51
C VAL A 37 -10.03 5.84 -6.08
N LEU A 38 -10.29 7.13 -5.92
CA LEU A 38 -11.02 7.67 -4.77
C LEU A 38 -12.52 7.41 -4.94
N ARG A 39 -13.17 6.90 -3.89
CA ARG A 39 -14.61 6.58 -3.87
C ARG A 39 -15.21 6.98 -2.53
N ARG A 40 -16.47 6.61 -2.29
CA ARG A 40 -17.17 6.76 -1.00
C ARG A 40 -17.37 8.21 -0.56
N GLY A 41 -17.37 9.14 -1.52
CA GLY A 41 -17.47 10.57 -1.24
C GLY A 41 -16.20 11.17 -0.65
N PHE A 42 -15.06 10.46 -0.72
CA PHE A 42 -13.78 11.04 -0.35
C PHE A 42 -13.36 12.08 -1.38
N GLU A 43 -13.11 13.28 -0.88
CA GLU A 43 -12.54 14.39 -1.63
C GLU A 43 -11.16 14.69 -1.08
N VAL A 44 -10.28 15.22 -1.93
CA VAL A 44 -8.96 15.75 -1.55
C VAL A 44 -8.95 17.20 -1.99
N GLY A 45 -8.64 18.10 -1.06
CA GLY A 45 -8.60 19.53 -1.34
C GLY A 45 -7.35 19.92 -2.15
N PRO A 46 -7.39 21.04 -2.88
CA PRO A 46 -6.20 21.60 -3.52
C PRO A 46 -5.07 21.81 -2.50
N ASP A 47 -3.87 21.33 -2.84
CA ASP A 47 -2.66 21.39 -2.00
C ASP A 47 -2.80 20.70 -0.63
N GLU A 48 -3.81 19.85 -0.44
CA GLU A 48 -3.94 19.07 0.80
C GLU A 48 -2.77 18.10 0.93
N HIS A 49 -2.02 18.22 2.03
CA HIS A 49 -0.88 17.36 2.31
C HIS A 49 -1.32 15.97 2.78
N VAL A 50 -0.83 14.93 2.09
CA VAL A 50 -1.21 13.54 2.31
C VAL A 50 0.04 12.69 2.60
N LEU A 51 -0.05 11.87 3.66
CA LEU A 51 0.85 10.77 3.94
C LEU A 51 0.20 9.48 3.41
N VAL A 52 0.87 8.77 2.50
CA VAL A 52 0.39 7.48 2.01
C VAL A 52 0.90 6.39 2.96
N VAL A 53 0.01 5.55 3.48
CA VAL A 53 0.34 4.49 4.45
C VAL A 53 -0.10 3.14 3.91
N GLU A 54 0.80 2.15 3.92
CA GLU A 54 0.56 0.78 3.50
C GLU A 54 0.97 -0.22 4.59
N ASP A 55 0.42 -1.43 4.58
CA ASP A 55 0.88 -2.49 5.49
C ASP A 55 2.22 -3.08 5.02
N VAL A 56 2.29 -3.55 3.77
CA VAL A 56 3.45 -4.23 3.22
C VAL A 56 3.74 -3.73 1.81
N TRP A 57 4.95 -3.25 1.58
CA TRP A 57 5.47 -3.05 0.25
C TRP A 57 6.04 -4.34 -0.32
N THR A 58 5.61 -4.66 -1.54
CA THR A 58 6.15 -5.77 -2.34
C THR A 58 6.84 -5.20 -3.57
N THR A 59 6.07 -4.87 -4.60
CA THR A 59 6.56 -4.16 -5.80
C THR A 59 6.41 -2.64 -5.71
N GLY A 60 5.79 -2.13 -4.64
CA GLY A 60 5.44 -0.71 -4.48
C GLY A 60 4.31 -0.23 -5.39
N GLY A 61 3.81 -1.04 -6.33
CA GLY A 61 2.86 -0.61 -7.37
C GLY A 61 1.58 0.04 -6.83
N SER A 62 0.96 -0.55 -5.81
CA SER A 62 -0.25 0.03 -5.19
C SER A 62 0.00 1.41 -4.56
N THR A 63 1.15 1.59 -3.91
CA THR A 63 1.55 2.86 -3.31
C THR A 63 1.80 3.91 -4.39
N TYR A 64 2.48 3.54 -5.48
CA TYR A 64 2.66 4.39 -6.66
C TYR A 64 1.33 4.83 -7.29
N GLU A 65 0.40 3.90 -7.51
CA GLU A 65 -0.94 4.21 -8.03
C GLU A 65 -1.69 5.15 -7.08
N THR A 66 -1.58 4.93 -5.77
CA THR A 66 -2.22 5.77 -4.75
C THR A 66 -1.66 7.20 -4.79
N ILE A 67 -0.34 7.36 -4.89
CA ILE A 67 0.29 8.68 -5.01
C ILE A 67 -0.29 9.44 -6.20
N ARG A 68 -0.33 8.78 -7.37
CA ARG A 68 -0.88 9.39 -8.59
C ARG A 68 -2.34 9.78 -8.45
N VAL A 69 -3.18 8.95 -7.81
CA VAL A 69 -4.59 9.27 -7.59
C VAL A 69 -4.74 10.52 -6.73
N ILE A 70 -3.94 10.66 -5.68
CA ILE A 70 -3.97 11.85 -4.81
C ILE A 70 -3.51 13.10 -5.54
N GLU A 71 -2.40 13.01 -6.29
CA GLU A 71 -1.88 14.14 -7.09
C GLU A 71 -2.86 14.57 -8.17
N GLN A 72 -3.52 13.62 -8.85
CA GLN A 72 -4.57 13.90 -9.84
C GLN A 72 -5.81 14.55 -9.23
N ALA A 73 -6.09 14.27 -7.95
CA ALA A 73 -7.16 14.94 -7.21
C ALA A 73 -6.76 16.34 -6.71
N GLY A 74 -5.54 16.80 -6.97
CA GLY A 74 -5.03 18.12 -6.57
C GLY A 74 -4.36 18.14 -5.20
N GLY A 75 -4.22 16.99 -4.54
CA GLY A 75 -3.47 16.87 -3.29
C GLY A 75 -1.96 16.80 -3.51
N ARG A 76 -1.20 16.93 -2.42
CA ARG A 76 0.26 16.81 -2.42
C ARG A 76 0.67 15.65 -1.52
N VAL A 77 1.24 14.60 -2.10
CA VAL A 77 1.86 13.56 -1.28
C VAL A 77 3.19 14.06 -0.74
N VAL A 78 3.33 14.05 0.59
CA VAL A 78 4.54 14.54 1.25
C VAL A 78 5.51 13.43 1.63
N ALA A 79 4.98 12.22 1.87
CA ALA A 79 5.76 11.02 2.17
C ALA A 79 4.90 9.76 1.99
N ALA A 80 5.58 8.60 1.99
CA ALA A 80 4.97 7.29 2.07
C ALA A 80 5.55 6.49 3.26
N GLY A 81 4.74 5.64 3.88
CA GLY A 81 5.15 4.80 4.99
C GLY A 81 4.60 3.37 4.91
N ALA A 82 5.38 2.40 5.35
CA ALA A 82 4.91 1.01 5.52
C ALA A 82 5.43 0.34 6.79
N LEU A 83 4.78 -0.74 7.22
CA LEU A 83 5.34 -1.57 8.30
C LEU A 83 6.49 -2.42 7.78
N ILE A 84 6.34 -3.01 6.59
CA ILE A 84 7.29 -3.98 6.03
C ILE A 84 7.62 -3.63 4.58
N ASP A 85 8.90 -3.54 4.25
CA ASP A 85 9.38 -3.57 2.87
C ASP A 85 9.96 -4.95 2.52
N ARG A 86 9.30 -5.67 1.60
CA ARG A 86 9.75 -6.98 1.12
C ARG A 86 10.77 -6.91 -0.02
N SER A 87 11.00 -5.73 -0.59
CA SER A 87 12.02 -5.53 -1.63
C SER A 87 13.44 -5.51 -1.07
N GLY A 88 13.57 -5.31 0.25
CA GLY A 88 14.86 -5.11 0.92
C GLY A 88 15.45 -3.73 0.63
N GLY A 89 14.64 -2.67 0.70
CA GLY A 89 15.06 -1.28 0.50
C GLY A 89 15.34 -0.91 -0.95
N GLN A 90 14.85 -1.68 -1.92
CA GLN A 90 15.08 -1.45 -3.36
C GLN A 90 13.99 -0.60 -4.01
N LEU A 91 12.90 -0.31 -3.30
CA LEU A 91 11.82 0.51 -3.82
C LEU A 91 12.19 1.99 -3.73
N GLU A 92 12.22 2.63 -4.89
CA GLU A 92 12.24 4.08 -5.01
C GLU A 92 10.80 4.57 -5.17
N PHE A 93 10.46 5.68 -4.55
CA PHE A 93 9.18 6.40 -4.71
C PHE A 93 9.47 7.87 -5.04
N PRO A 94 8.55 8.62 -5.67
CA PRO A 94 8.77 10.03 -6.02
C PRO A 94 8.77 10.97 -4.80
N VAL A 95 8.58 10.42 -3.60
CA VAL A 95 8.53 11.11 -2.31
C VAL A 95 9.41 10.37 -1.30
N ARG A 96 9.73 11.01 -0.18
CA ARG A 96 10.38 10.33 0.95
C ARG A 96 9.53 9.14 1.36
N ALA A 97 10.15 7.97 1.46
CA ALA A 97 9.48 6.72 1.82
C ALA A 97 10.26 5.98 2.90
N GLU A 98 9.56 5.48 3.92
CA GLU A 98 10.18 4.73 5.01
C GLU A 98 9.34 3.50 5.38
N ALA A 99 10.02 2.36 5.56
CA ALA A 99 9.45 1.16 6.15
C ALA A 99 10.02 0.96 7.56
N LEU A 100 9.21 0.39 8.48
CA LEU A 100 9.71 0.07 9.82
C LEU A 100 10.65 -1.14 9.83
N VAL A 101 10.45 -2.09 8.90
CA VAL A 101 11.26 -3.30 8.78
C VAL A 101 11.52 -3.63 7.32
N ASP A 102 12.79 -3.82 6.98
CA ASP A 102 13.20 -4.36 5.69
C ASP A 102 13.37 -5.88 5.79
N LEU A 103 12.58 -6.63 5.00
CA LEU A 103 12.63 -8.09 4.94
C LEU A 103 12.93 -8.53 3.51
N LYS A 104 14.20 -8.84 3.22
CA LYS A 104 14.56 -9.42 1.93
C LYS A 104 13.99 -10.85 1.83
N ILE A 105 12.93 -11.00 1.05
CA ILE A 105 12.32 -12.31 0.73
C ILE A 105 12.56 -12.59 -0.74
N GLU A 106 13.22 -13.70 -1.04
CA GLU A 106 13.48 -14.09 -2.43
C GLU A 106 12.19 -14.45 -3.16
N ASN A 107 12.05 -13.92 -4.37
CA ASN A 107 11.05 -14.34 -5.31
C ASN A 107 11.72 -15.27 -6.31
N TYR A 108 11.12 -16.43 -6.53
CA TYR A 108 11.61 -17.41 -7.49
C TYR A 108 10.64 -17.49 -8.66
N ASP A 109 11.18 -17.58 -9.87
CA ASP A 109 10.43 -18.11 -10.99
C ASP A 109 10.07 -19.58 -10.73
N ALA A 110 8.98 -20.05 -11.33
CA ALA A 110 8.50 -21.42 -11.11
C ALA A 110 9.56 -22.48 -11.46
N ALA A 111 10.39 -22.22 -12.48
CA ALA A 111 11.51 -23.08 -12.87
C ALA A 111 12.66 -23.07 -11.83
N ASP A 112 12.81 -21.97 -11.11
CA ASP A 112 13.95 -21.74 -10.21
C ASP A 112 13.64 -21.98 -8.73
N CYS A 113 12.36 -22.19 -8.39
CA CYS A 113 11.92 -22.38 -7.02
C CYS A 113 12.45 -23.69 -6.40
N PRO A 114 13.26 -23.63 -5.34
CA PRO A 114 13.85 -24.82 -4.71
C PRO A 114 12.79 -25.74 -4.09
N LEU A 115 11.70 -25.16 -3.57
CA LEU A 115 10.60 -25.93 -3.00
C LEU A 115 9.79 -26.65 -4.09
N CYS A 116 9.54 -26.00 -5.23
CA CYS A 116 8.85 -26.62 -6.37
C CYS A 116 9.64 -27.80 -6.92
N ARG A 117 10.97 -27.64 -7.08
CA ARG A 117 11.86 -28.74 -7.50
C ARG A 117 11.89 -29.89 -6.48
N ALA A 118 11.74 -29.59 -5.19
CA ALA A 118 11.62 -30.58 -4.13
C ALA A 118 10.23 -31.25 -4.05
N GLY A 119 9.31 -30.93 -4.97
CA GLY A 119 7.98 -31.54 -5.06
C GLY A 119 6.91 -30.87 -4.20
N SER A 120 7.17 -29.69 -3.62
CA SER A 120 6.14 -28.95 -2.89
C SER A 120 5.06 -28.42 -3.84
N ALA A 121 3.79 -28.50 -3.45
CA ALA A 121 2.69 -27.87 -4.17
C ALA A 121 2.55 -26.40 -3.76
N VAL A 122 2.61 -25.50 -4.75
CA VAL A 122 2.32 -24.07 -4.51
C VAL A 122 0.86 -23.95 -4.11
N THR A 123 0.62 -23.35 -2.95
CA THR A 123 -0.70 -22.92 -2.54
C THR A 123 -0.78 -21.41 -2.66
N ARG A 124 -1.94 -20.89 -3.08
CA ARG A 124 -2.19 -19.45 -3.13
C ARG A 124 -3.06 -19.06 -1.93
N PRO A 125 -2.44 -18.69 -0.79
CA PRO A 125 -3.22 -18.33 0.40
C PRO A 125 -4.08 -17.08 0.15
N GLY A 126 -5.26 -17.07 0.75
CA GLY A 126 -6.18 -15.93 0.71
C GLY A 126 -7.60 -16.30 0.25
N SER A 127 -8.59 -15.55 0.77
CA SER A 127 -10.01 -15.82 0.53
C SER A 127 -10.44 -15.68 -0.93
N ARG A 128 -9.66 -14.97 -1.75
CA ARG A 128 -9.90 -14.79 -3.19
C ARG A 128 -9.85 -16.08 -4.01
N PHE A 129 -9.27 -17.16 -3.47
CA PHE A 129 -9.05 -18.42 -4.21
C PHE A 129 -9.71 -19.63 -3.57
N LEU A 130 -10.54 -19.43 -2.54
CA LEU A 130 -11.25 -20.53 -1.85
C LEU A 130 -12.25 -21.28 -2.76
N GLY A 131 -12.67 -20.68 -3.89
CA GLY A 131 -13.54 -21.33 -4.89
C GLY A 131 -12.80 -21.85 -6.13
N ALA A 132 -11.48 -21.74 -6.18
CA ALA A 132 -10.66 -22.11 -7.35
C ALA A 132 -9.67 -23.24 -7.03
N MET A 133 -10.00 -24.11 -6.07
CA MET A 133 -9.34 -25.40 -5.97
C MET A 133 -9.94 -26.33 -7.03
N PRO A 134 -9.13 -27.06 -7.82
CA PRO A 134 -9.63 -28.21 -8.55
C PRO A 134 -10.14 -29.31 -7.60
#